data_AF-A0A1C5S1V3-F1
#
_entry.id   AF-A0A1C5S1V3-F1
#
_cell.length_a   1.000
_cell.length_b   1.000
_cell.length_c   1.000
_cell.angle_alpha   90.00
_cell.angle_beta   90.00
_cell.angle_gamma   90.00
#
_symmetry.space_group_name_H-M   'P 1'
#
loop_
_entity.id
_entity.type
_entity.pdbx_description
1 polymer ?
#
loop_
_entity_poly.entity_id
_entity_poly.type
_entity_poly.pdbx_seq_one_letter_code
_entity_poly.pdbx_strand_id
1 'polypeptide(L)'
;MKKLKKFAALLLVGVMALALLTACGGGGGSSTNKAEEQKVMEQIGKEKGISVASDAELRAVAEKRLDESLQYKVFGYAGAYRFYRNRVGNDLAVTITARHNYEDTFLSTVLTYISQYVKTDVSGNVSQDGIWSNIGVVVKSDNEQNYIGITIRIKNYYK
;
A
#
# COMPACT_ATOMS: atom_id res chain seq x y z
N MET A 1 -1.88 -27.05 -42.57
CA MET A 1 -2.11 -25.60 -42.35
C MET A 1 -3.60 -25.33 -42.12
N LYS A 2 -3.92 -24.53 -41.09
CA LYS A 2 -5.24 -23.92 -40.79
C LYS A 2 -6.27 -24.95 -40.27
N LYS A 3 -7.01 -24.74 -39.18
CA LYS A 3 -7.63 -23.51 -38.66
C LYS A 3 -7.79 -23.66 -37.13
N LEU A 4 -6.97 -22.97 -36.34
CA LEU A 4 -7.29 -22.77 -34.92
C LEU A 4 -8.39 -21.72 -34.84
N LYS A 5 -9.46 -22.11 -34.16
CA LYS A 5 -10.71 -21.38 -34.04
C LYS A 5 -10.47 -20.11 -33.23
N LYS A 6 -11.06 -19.02 -33.73
CA LYS A 6 -11.09 -17.70 -33.11
C LYS A 6 -11.66 -17.84 -31.70
N PHE A 7 -10.83 -17.63 -30.67
CA PHE A 7 -11.32 -17.37 -29.33
C PHE A 7 -11.84 -15.93 -29.32
N ALA A 8 -13.14 -15.84 -29.01
CA ALA A 8 -13.88 -14.68 -28.54
C ALA A 8 -12.97 -13.62 -27.87
N ALA A 9 -12.95 -12.34 -28.27
CA ALA A 9 -14.06 -11.40 -28.32
C ALA A 9 -14.95 -11.49 -27.08
N LEU A 10 -14.47 -10.96 -25.95
CA LEU A 10 -15.16 -10.38 -24.77
C LEU A 10 -14.10 -10.36 -23.66
N LEU A 11 -13.54 -9.22 -23.24
CA LEU A 11 -14.19 -8.20 -22.44
C LEU A 11 -13.48 -6.85 -22.64
N LEU A 12 -14.02 -6.02 -23.52
CA LEU A 12 -13.76 -4.59 -23.54
C LEU A 12 -14.85 -3.94 -22.66
N VAL A 13 -14.70 -4.01 -21.33
CA VAL A 13 -15.63 -3.36 -20.39
C VAL A 13 -14.83 -2.63 -19.32
N GLY A 14 -14.73 -1.32 -19.51
CA GLY A 14 -14.96 -0.33 -18.47
C GLY A 14 -13.94 -0.20 -17.35
N VAL A 15 -12.88 0.60 -17.57
CA VAL A 15 -12.39 1.53 -16.54
C VAL A 15 -12.15 2.90 -17.18
N MET A 16 -13.21 3.48 -17.73
CA MET A 16 -13.23 4.89 -18.14
C MET A 16 -13.82 5.73 -17.01
N ALA A 17 -13.15 5.72 -15.84
CA ALA A 17 -13.58 6.50 -14.66
C ALA A 17 -12.41 7.06 -13.84
N LEU A 18 -11.27 7.38 -14.48
CA LEU A 18 -10.19 8.13 -13.82
C LEU A 18 -10.23 9.65 -14.13
N ALA A 19 -11.42 10.18 -14.46
CA ALA A 19 -11.60 11.59 -14.85
C ALA A 19 -12.23 12.47 -13.76
N LEU A 20 -12.15 12.07 -12.48
CA LEU A 20 -12.49 12.96 -11.35
C LEU A 20 -11.34 12.96 -10.34
N LEU A 21 -10.14 13.30 -10.81
CA LEU A 21 -9.10 13.76 -9.92
C LEU A 21 -9.55 15.12 -9.40
N THR A 22 -10.12 15.11 -8.19
CA THR A 22 -10.50 16.29 -7.44
C THR A 22 -9.29 17.23 -7.38
N ALA A 23 -9.37 18.30 -8.17
CA ALA A 23 -8.63 19.50 -7.92
C ALA A 23 -9.26 20.13 -6.66
N CYS A 24 -8.63 19.91 -5.51
CA CYS A 24 -8.85 20.74 -4.33
C CYS A 24 -7.62 20.67 -3.42
N GLY A 25 -6.87 21.77 -3.35
CA GLY A 25 -5.81 21.95 -2.36
C GLY A 25 -4.51 22.50 -2.94
N GLY A 26 -4.54 23.76 -3.41
CA GLY A 26 -3.31 24.52 -3.59
C GLY A 26 -2.66 24.80 -2.23
N GLY A 27 -1.35 24.59 -2.15
CA GLY A 27 -0.52 24.89 -0.97
C GLY A 27 0.70 23.98 -0.97
N GLY A 28 1.89 24.56 -1.17
CA GLY A 28 3.15 23.83 -1.28
C GLY A 28 3.38 22.86 -0.12
N GLY A 29 3.22 21.57 -0.42
CA GLY A 29 3.30 20.46 0.52
C GLY A 29 2.98 19.18 -0.26
N SER A 30 3.68 18.09 0.05
CA SER A 30 3.65 16.84 -0.72
C SER A 30 2.22 16.37 -1.05
N SER A 31 1.88 16.26 -2.34
CA SER A 31 0.55 15.85 -2.80
C SER A 31 0.46 14.33 -2.95
N THR A 32 -0.70 13.75 -2.64
CA THR A 32 -0.95 12.31 -2.90
C THR A 32 -0.93 12.02 -4.39
N ASN A 33 -0.26 10.94 -4.79
CA ASN A 33 -0.07 10.56 -6.18
C ASN A 33 -0.84 9.28 -6.52
N LYS A 34 -2.06 9.45 -7.02
CA LYS A 34 -2.99 8.36 -7.34
C LYS A 34 -2.46 7.39 -8.40
N ALA A 35 -1.67 7.87 -9.36
CA ALA A 35 -1.09 7.02 -10.39
C ALA A 35 -0.01 6.10 -9.82
N GLU A 36 0.82 6.61 -8.91
CA GLU A 36 1.87 5.82 -8.25
C GLU A 36 1.26 4.80 -7.27
N GLU A 37 0.18 5.16 -6.59
CA GLU A 37 -0.59 4.22 -5.76
C GLU A 37 -1.13 3.04 -6.57
N GLN A 38 -1.62 3.31 -7.80
CA GLN A 38 -2.08 2.27 -8.71
C GLN A 38 -0.95 1.32 -9.11
N LYS A 39 0.25 1.83 -9.41
CA LYS A 39 1.43 0.99 -9.71
C LYS A 39 1.79 0.08 -8.53
N VAL A 40 1.74 0.61 -7.31
CA VAL A 40 1.99 -0.17 -6.10
C VAL A 40 0.94 -1.27 -5.96
N MET A 41 -0.35 -0.95 -6.11
CA MET A 41 -1.41 -1.97 -6.05
C MET A 41 -1.26 -3.05 -7.12
N GLU A 42 -0.85 -2.68 -8.34
CA GLU A 42 -0.57 -3.63 -9.42
C GLU A 42 0.63 -4.53 -9.11
N GLN A 43 1.70 -3.99 -8.54
CA GLN A 43 2.85 -4.78 -8.11
C GLN A 43 2.44 -5.78 -7.02
N ILE A 44 1.65 -5.33 -6.04
CA ILE A 44 1.13 -6.18 -4.98
C ILE A 44 0.23 -7.29 -5.56
N GLY A 45 -0.63 -6.92 -6.51
CA GLY A 45 -1.48 -7.86 -7.21
C GLY A 45 -0.71 -8.90 -8.03
N LYS A 46 0.38 -8.51 -8.69
CA LYS A 46 1.29 -9.42 -9.40
C LYS A 46 1.97 -10.40 -8.45
N GLU A 47 2.50 -9.92 -7.32
CA GLU A 47 3.15 -10.76 -6.31
C GLU A 47 2.17 -11.74 -5.65
N LYS A 48 0.90 -11.35 -5.49
CA LYS A 48 -0.15 -12.18 -4.87
C LYS A 48 -0.99 -13.00 -5.86
N GLY A 49 -0.88 -12.75 -7.17
CA GLY A 49 -1.72 -13.37 -8.18
C GLY A 49 -3.20 -12.98 -8.12
N ILE A 50 -3.55 -11.84 -7.51
CA ILE A 50 -4.94 -11.36 -7.33
C ILE A 50 -5.06 -9.88 -7.72
N SER A 51 -6.29 -9.41 -7.96
CA SER A 51 -6.54 -7.96 -8.02
C SER A 51 -6.57 -7.38 -6.61
N VAL A 52 -5.82 -6.30 -6.39
CA VAL A 52 -5.72 -5.62 -5.10
C VAL A 52 -6.32 -4.23 -5.23
N ALA A 53 -7.24 -3.91 -4.32
CA ALA A 53 -7.79 -2.56 -4.17
C ALA A 53 -7.42 -2.02 -2.78
N SER A 54 -7.09 -0.73 -2.73
CA SER A 54 -6.84 -0.05 -1.47
C SER A 54 -8.15 0.18 -0.72
N ASP A 55 -8.23 -0.34 0.50
CA ASP A 55 -9.28 -0.03 1.45
C ASP A 55 -9.19 1.44 1.88
N ALA A 56 -10.33 2.15 1.90
CA ALA A 56 -10.36 3.58 2.15
C ALA A 56 -10.00 3.94 3.61
N GLU A 57 -10.39 3.12 4.58
CA GLU A 57 -10.08 3.33 6.00
C GLU A 57 -8.58 3.12 6.23
N LEU A 58 -8.03 2.01 5.72
CA LEU A 58 -6.61 1.71 5.86
C LEU A 58 -5.72 2.67 5.08
N ARG A 59 -6.21 3.19 3.94
CA ARG A 59 -5.55 4.27 3.20
C ARG A 59 -5.45 5.54 4.05
N ALA A 60 -6.53 5.95 4.70
CA ALA A 60 -6.52 7.13 5.57
C ALA A 60 -5.54 6.95 6.74
N VAL A 61 -5.46 5.73 7.30
CA VAL A 61 -4.45 5.38 8.31
C VAL A 61 -3.04 5.49 7.72
N ALA A 62 -2.81 4.96 6.52
CA ALA A 62 -1.51 5.03 5.84
C ALA A 62 -1.08 6.49 5.60
N GLU A 63 -2.01 7.33 5.13
CA GLU A 63 -1.79 8.75 4.88
C GLU A 63 -1.42 9.51 6.13
N LYS A 64 -2.20 9.34 7.21
CA LYS A 64 -1.90 9.97 8.50
C LYS A 64 -0.50 9.59 9.01
N ARG A 65 -0.14 8.31 8.96
CA ARG A 65 1.18 7.83 9.43
C ARG A 65 2.32 8.28 8.53
N LEU A 66 2.07 8.43 7.23
CA LEU A 66 3.04 8.99 6.28
C LEU A 66 3.27 10.48 6.57
N ASP A 67 2.22 11.24 6.86
CA ASP A 67 2.39 12.65 7.25
C ASP A 67 3.13 12.80 8.57
N GLU A 68 2.82 11.95 9.56
CA GLU A 68 3.58 11.88 10.80
C GLU A 68 5.06 11.56 10.53
N SER A 69 5.38 10.57 9.68
CA SER A 69 6.77 10.22 9.36
C SER A 69 7.52 11.33 8.62
N LEU A 70 6.83 12.04 7.73
CA LEU A 70 7.37 13.16 6.98
C LEU A 70 7.60 14.41 7.85
N GLN A 71 6.81 14.64 8.90
CA GLN A 71 7.12 15.70 9.87
C GLN A 71 8.47 15.45 10.57
N TYR A 72 8.79 14.18 10.85
CA TYR A 72 10.11 13.83 11.38
C TYR A 72 11.25 13.98 10.36
N LYS A 73 10.98 14.15 9.05
CA LYS A 73 12.01 14.43 8.02
C LYS A 73 12.75 15.75 8.30
N VAL A 74 12.11 16.70 8.99
CA VAL A 74 12.72 17.95 9.46
C VAL A 74 13.93 17.69 10.39
N PHE A 75 14.01 16.52 11.04
CA PHE A 75 15.11 16.14 11.93
C PHE A 75 16.09 15.11 11.32
N GLY A 76 15.97 14.78 10.03
CA GLY A 76 16.86 13.84 9.33
C GLY A 76 16.17 12.51 8.99
N TYR A 77 15.64 12.41 7.76
CA TYR A 77 15.04 11.17 7.24
C TYR A 77 16.14 10.25 6.68
N ALA A 78 16.93 9.66 7.59
CA ALA A 78 17.97 8.70 7.24
C ALA A 78 17.32 7.33 6.96
N GLY A 79 16.91 7.07 5.71
CA GLY A 79 16.75 5.72 5.12
C GLY A 79 15.85 4.68 5.82
N ALA A 80 15.18 5.02 6.92
CA ALA A 80 14.59 4.04 7.81
C ALA A 80 13.10 3.84 7.52
N TYR A 81 12.70 2.58 7.36
CA TYR A 81 11.32 2.16 7.51
C TYR A 81 10.81 2.57 8.89
N ARG A 82 9.65 3.22 8.95
CA ARG A 82 8.93 3.44 10.21
C ARG A 82 7.73 2.54 10.28
N PHE A 83 7.46 2.03 11.48
CA PHE A 83 6.39 1.09 11.75
C PHE A 83 5.43 1.68 12.77
N TYR A 84 4.14 1.47 12.53
CA TYR A 84 3.08 1.92 13.42
C TYR A 84 2.09 0.79 13.64
N ARG A 85 1.55 0.73 14.86
CA ARG A 85 0.43 -0.14 15.24
C ARG A 85 -0.79 0.71 15.52
N ASN A 86 -1.91 0.32 14.95
CA ASN A 86 -3.19 0.98 15.12
C ASN A 86 -4.22 -0.11 15.43
N ARG A 87 -4.90 0.01 16.57
CA ARG A 87 -6.04 -0.87 16.88
C ARG A 87 -7.24 -0.43 16.07
N VAL A 88 -7.87 -1.37 15.37
CA VAL A 88 -9.09 -1.14 14.59
C VAL A 88 -10.13 -2.17 15.01
N GLY A 89 -10.95 -1.83 16.01
CA GLY A 89 -11.83 -2.82 16.66
C GLY A 89 -11.02 -3.92 17.36
N ASN A 90 -11.22 -5.18 16.95
CA ASN A 90 -10.46 -6.35 17.41
C ASN A 90 -9.26 -6.70 16.51
N ASP A 91 -9.05 -5.91 15.46
CA ASP A 91 -8.01 -6.12 14.47
C ASP A 91 -6.81 -5.20 14.74
N LEU A 92 -5.66 -5.58 14.20
CA LEU A 92 -4.44 -4.78 14.20
C LEU A 92 -4.20 -4.25 12.79
N ALA A 93 -4.16 -2.93 12.62
CA ALA A 93 -3.62 -2.28 11.44
C ALA A 93 -2.14 -1.96 11.67
N VAL A 94 -1.27 -2.47 10.81
CA VAL A 94 0.18 -2.21 10.84
C VAL A 94 0.53 -1.36 9.65
N THR A 95 1.13 -0.20 9.91
CA THR A 95 1.57 0.71 8.85
C THR A 95 3.08 0.71 8.77
N ILE A 96 3.61 0.53 7.56
CA ILE A 96 4.99 0.83 7.22
C ILE A 96 5.04 2.11 6.38
N THR A 97 5.99 2.98 6.67
CA THR A 97 6.27 4.16 5.83
C THR A 97 7.73 4.19 5.44
N ALA A 98 8.02 4.49 4.17
CA ALA A 98 9.37 4.51 3.64
C ALA A 98 9.54 5.57 2.54
N ARG A 99 10.79 5.90 2.24
CA ARG A 99 11.12 6.50 0.94
C ARG A 99 10.87 5.43 -0.13
N HIS A 100 10.21 5.82 -1.21
CA HIS A 100 9.84 4.92 -2.28
C HIS A 100 10.81 5.08 -3.45
N ASN A 101 11.72 4.12 -3.59
CA ASN A 101 12.41 3.80 -4.83
C ASN A 101 11.75 2.56 -5.43
N TYR A 102 11.46 2.59 -6.73
CA TYR A 102 10.88 1.46 -7.45
C TYR A 102 11.90 0.32 -7.54
N GLU A 103 11.81 -0.65 -6.64
CA GLU A 103 12.56 -1.91 -6.71
C GLU A 103 11.59 -3.10 -6.71
N ASP A 104 11.92 -4.13 -7.50
CA ASP A 104 11.05 -5.28 -7.78
C ASP A 104 10.75 -6.15 -6.54
N THR A 105 11.41 -5.90 -5.40
CA THR A 105 11.32 -6.67 -4.15
C THR A 105 10.55 -5.95 -3.04
N PHE A 106 9.87 -4.84 -3.34
CA PHE A 106 9.32 -3.93 -2.34
C PHE A 106 8.23 -4.56 -1.45
N LEU A 107 7.21 -5.25 -2.00
CA LEU A 107 6.16 -5.81 -1.16
C LEU A 107 6.67 -7.00 -0.33
N SER A 108 7.42 -7.95 -0.90
CA SER A 108 8.05 -9.03 -0.13
C SER A 108 8.89 -8.50 1.04
N THR A 109 9.62 -7.41 0.82
CA THR A 109 10.40 -6.72 1.86
C THR A 109 9.50 -6.10 2.93
N VAL A 110 8.46 -5.37 2.52
CA VAL A 110 7.45 -4.79 3.41
C VAL A 110 6.78 -5.87 4.26
N LEU A 111 6.34 -6.97 3.65
CA LEU A 111 5.70 -8.09 4.34
C LEU A 111 6.68 -8.78 5.30
N THR A 112 7.94 -8.93 4.91
CA THR A 112 8.98 -9.48 5.78
C THR A 112 9.21 -8.61 7.02
N TYR A 113 9.32 -7.30 6.84
CA TYR A 113 9.49 -6.39 7.97
C TYR A 113 8.25 -6.30 8.86
N ILE A 114 7.05 -6.24 8.28
CA ILE A 114 5.81 -6.31 9.04
C ILE A 114 5.75 -7.64 9.80
N SER A 115 6.10 -8.75 9.17
CA SER A 115 6.15 -10.05 9.83
C SER A 115 7.12 -10.06 10.99
N GLN A 116 8.33 -9.52 10.86
CA GLN A 116 9.29 -9.41 11.97
C GLN A 116 8.76 -8.51 13.10
N TYR A 117 8.16 -7.37 12.75
CA TYR A 117 7.62 -6.41 13.69
C TYR A 117 6.44 -6.99 14.49
N VAL A 118 5.55 -7.75 13.84
CA VAL A 118 4.35 -8.33 14.45
C VAL A 118 4.61 -9.69 15.09
N LYS A 119 5.54 -10.52 14.57
CA LYS A 119 5.88 -11.85 15.12
C LYS A 119 6.37 -11.80 16.57
N THR A 120 6.83 -10.64 17.03
CA THR A 120 7.08 -10.43 18.47
C THR A 120 5.83 -10.61 19.34
N ASP A 121 4.64 -10.56 18.74
CA ASP A 121 3.34 -10.58 19.41
C ASP A 121 2.30 -11.57 18.79
N VAL A 122 2.61 -12.33 17.71
CA VAL A 122 1.69 -13.34 17.11
C VAL A 122 2.38 -14.65 16.73
N SER A 123 1.68 -15.77 16.87
CA SER A 123 2.13 -17.14 16.53
C SER A 123 2.06 -17.47 15.03
N GLY A 124 2.29 -16.49 14.13
CA GLY A 124 2.16 -16.64 12.68
C GLY A 124 3.03 -15.65 11.89
N ASN A 125 3.36 -15.98 10.64
CA ASN A 125 4.13 -15.11 9.74
C ASN A 125 3.16 -14.34 8.84
N VAL A 126 3.11 -13.01 8.94
CA VAL A 126 2.19 -12.12 8.18
C VAL A 126 2.38 -12.27 6.66
N SER A 127 3.51 -12.82 6.20
CA SER A 127 3.74 -13.17 4.80
C SER A 127 2.94 -14.40 4.31
N GLN A 128 2.36 -15.22 5.21
CA GLN A 128 1.51 -16.35 4.85
C GLN A 128 0.12 -15.87 4.38
N ASP A 129 -0.43 -16.57 3.38
CA ASP A 129 -1.77 -16.28 2.86
C ASP A 129 -2.84 -16.42 3.95
N GLY A 130 -3.78 -15.48 3.97
CA GLY A 130 -4.92 -15.47 4.90
C GLY A 130 -4.72 -14.74 6.22
N ILE A 131 -3.51 -14.28 6.56
CA ILE A 131 -3.26 -13.55 7.83
C ILE A 131 -3.71 -12.09 7.77
N TRP A 132 -3.57 -11.45 6.60
CA TRP A 132 -4.08 -10.10 6.39
C TRP A 132 -5.27 -10.06 5.42
N SER A 133 -6.16 -9.10 5.66
CA SER A 133 -7.49 -9.08 5.07
C SER A 133 -7.73 -7.93 4.11
N ASN A 134 -7.10 -6.79 4.37
CA ASN A 134 -7.25 -5.55 3.62
C ASN A 134 -5.92 -4.80 3.65
N ILE A 135 -5.69 -3.97 2.64
CA ILE A 135 -4.50 -3.14 2.50
C ILE A 135 -4.91 -1.71 2.17
N GLY A 136 -4.18 -0.73 2.71
CA GLY A 136 -4.28 0.67 2.38
C GLY A 136 -2.95 1.15 1.81
N VAL A 137 -2.98 1.78 0.63
CA VAL A 137 -1.78 2.31 -0.02
C VAL A 137 -1.95 3.81 -0.25
N VAL A 138 -0.94 4.58 0.15
CA VAL A 138 -0.80 5.99 -0.18
C VAL A 138 0.61 6.25 -0.70
N VAL A 139 0.72 7.06 -1.73
CA VAL A 139 2.00 7.57 -2.20
C VAL A 139 1.91 9.09 -2.16
N LYS A 140 2.92 9.74 -1.58
CA LYS A 140 3.09 11.18 -1.63
C LYS A 140 4.38 11.51 -2.36
N SER A 141 4.32 12.47 -3.26
CA SER A 141 5.49 12.92 -4.03
C SER A 141 5.88 14.32 -3.57
N ASP A 142 7.16 14.55 -3.34
CA ASP A 142 7.74 15.89 -3.41
C ASP A 142 8.53 16.04 -4.73
N ASN A 143 9.10 17.21 -5.00
CA ASN A 143 9.81 17.46 -6.27
C ASN A 143 11.06 16.58 -6.47
N GLU A 144 11.50 15.85 -5.44
CA GLU A 144 12.76 15.10 -5.45
C GLU A 144 12.53 13.60 -5.25
N GLN A 145 11.49 13.21 -4.52
CA GLN A 145 11.33 11.86 -3.98
C GLN A 145 9.86 11.46 -3.82
N ASN A 146 9.60 10.16 -4.01
CA ASN A 146 8.34 9.53 -3.64
C ASN A 146 8.45 8.94 -2.22
N TYR A 147 7.35 8.98 -1.49
CA TYR A 147 7.19 8.36 -0.18
C TYR A 147 5.94 7.51 -0.20
N ILE A 148 6.00 6.40 0.51
CA ILE A 148 4.94 5.41 0.49
C ILE A 148 4.53 5.06 1.92
N GLY A 149 3.22 4.98 2.12
CA GLY A 149 2.61 4.39 3.30
C GLY A 149 1.81 3.16 2.89
N ILE A 150 2.09 2.02 3.52
CA ILE A 150 1.30 0.80 3.37
C ILE A 150 0.76 0.39 4.73
N THR A 151 -0.56 0.28 4.85
CA THR A 151 -1.23 -0.25 6.03
C THR A 151 -1.84 -1.60 5.71
N ILE A 152 -1.59 -2.60 6.55
CA ILE A 152 -2.16 -3.95 6.41
C ILE A 152 -3.03 -4.26 7.64
N ARG A 153 -4.23 -4.79 7.45
CA ARG A 153 -5.12 -5.22 8.54
C ARG A 153 -4.99 -6.72 8.82
N ILE A 154 -4.56 -7.05 10.03
CA ILE A 154 -4.48 -8.39 10.61
C ILE A 154 -5.72 -8.62 11.48
N LYS A 155 -6.55 -9.60 11.10
CA LYS A 155 -7.83 -9.85 11.77
C LYS A 155 -7.66 -10.55 13.11
N ASN A 156 -8.57 -10.27 14.05
CA ASN A 156 -8.70 -11.00 15.32
C ASN A 156 -7.42 -11.00 16.18
N TYR A 157 -6.61 -9.95 16.07
CA TYR A 157 -5.33 -9.87 16.75
C TYR A 157 -5.49 -9.74 18.28
N TYR A 158 -6.50 -9.00 18.73
CA TYR A 158 -6.74 -8.71 20.15
C TYR A 158 -7.88 -9.54 20.77
N LYS A 159 -8.23 -10.67 20.14
CA LYS A 159 -9.29 -11.56 20.64
C LYS A 159 -8.83 -12.40 21.83
#